data_AF-A0A0M2DWQ0-F1
#
_entry.id   AF-A0A0M2DWQ0-F1
#
_cell.length_a   1.000
_cell.length_b   1.000
_cell.length_c   1.000
_cell.angle_alpha   90.00
_cell.angle_beta   90.00
_cell.angle_gamma   90.00
#
_symmetry.space_group_name_H-M   'P 1'
#
loop_
_entity.id
_entity.type
_entity.pdbx_description
1 polymer ?
#
loop_
_entity_poly.entity_id
_entity_poly.type
_entity_poly.pdbx_seq_one_letter_code
_entity_poly.pdbx_strand_id
1 'polypeptide(L)' 'MNQYLQALQRGAAEVRAALVRIAPDSLLVGGATAISYGAWMIYPPAGFIVGGALSISGGVLLIRGGQ' A
#
# COMPACT_ATOMS: atom_id res chain seq x y z
N MET A 1 19.22 -31.74 4.32
CA MET A 1 19.51 -30.52 3.51
C MET A 1 18.24 -29.75 3.11
N ASN A 2 17.09 -30.38 2.91
CA ASN A 2 15.85 -29.69 2.50
C ASN A 2 15.15 -28.85 3.60
N GLN A 3 15.39 -29.12 4.89
CA GLN A 3 14.71 -28.39 5.99
C GLN A 3 15.12 -26.91 6.11
N TYR A 4 16.38 -26.58 5.84
CA TYR A 4 16.85 -25.18 5.87
C TYR A 4 16.22 -24.35 4.75
N LEU A 5 16.13 -24.91 3.54
CA LEU A 5 15.46 -24.25 2.41
C LEU A 5 13.96 -24.06 2.69
N GLN A 6 13.32 -25.05 3.31
CA GLN A 6 11.91 -24.94 3.73
C GLN A 6 11.71 -23.87 4.80
N ALA A 7 12.61 -23.74 5.77
CA ALA A 7 12.54 -22.68 6.78
C ALA A 7 12.67 -21.29 6.16
N LEU A 8 13.62 -21.10 5.22
CA LEU A 8 13.76 -19.84 4.48
C LEU A 8 12.52 -19.52 3.63
N GLN A 9 11.95 -20.52 2.96
CA GLN A 9 10.73 -20.36 2.15
C GLN A 9 9.51 -19.99 3.01
N ARG A 10 9.38 -20.57 4.20
CA ARG A 10 8.31 -20.22 5.15
C ARG A 10 8.47 -18.79 5.65
N GLY A 11 9.67 -18.38 6.05
CA GLY A 11 9.94 -17.00 6.46
C GLY A 11 9.63 -15.98 5.36
N ALA A 12 10.04 -16.26 4.10
CA ALA A 12 9.72 -15.41 2.96
C ALA A 12 8.20 -15.35 2.68
N ALA A 13 7.49 -16.48 2.83
CA ALA A 13 6.04 -16.54 2.66
C ALA A 13 5.30 -15.72 3.73
N GLU A 14 5.74 -15.76 4.98
CA GLU A 14 5.18 -14.98 6.09
C GLU A 14 5.36 -13.47 5.87
N VAL A 15 6.56 -13.05 5.47
CA VAL A 15 6.84 -11.64 5.14
C VAL A 15 5.95 -11.19 3.98
N ARG A 16 5.83 -12.02 2.93
CA ARG A 16 4.95 -11.71 1.80
C ARG A 16 3.49 -11.58 2.24
N ALA A 17 3.01 -12.49 3.08
CA ALA A 17 1.64 -12.44 3.60
C ALA A 17 1.40 -11.18 4.44
N ALA A 18 2.36 -10.81 5.29
CA ALA A 18 2.30 -9.58 6.07
C ALA A 18 2.27 -8.33 5.17
N LEU A 19 3.10 -8.28 4.13
CA LEU A 19 3.12 -7.18 3.16
C LEU A 19 1.79 -7.02 2.43
N VAL A 20 1.20 -8.12 1.96
CA VAL A 20 -0.11 -8.10 1.30
C VAL A 20 -1.20 -7.61 2.25
N ARG A 21 -1.10 -7.98 3.54
CA ARG A 21 -2.06 -7.57 4.56
C ARG A 21 -2.01 -6.07 4.87
N ILE A 22 -0.81 -5.48 4.92
CA ILE A 22 -0.65 -4.04 5.22
C ILE A 22 -0.73 -3.16 3.98
N ALA A 23 -0.63 -3.74 2.77
CA ALA A 23 -0.70 -3.01 1.51
C ALA A 23 -1.90 -2.05 1.43
N PRO A 24 -3.17 -2.47 1.65
CA PRO A 24 -4.30 -1.57 1.52
C PRO A 24 -4.26 -0.41 2.53
N ASP A 25 -3.93 -0.69 3.79
CA ASP A 25 -3.84 0.35 4.82
C ASP A 25 -2.75 1.38 4.48
N SER A 26 -1.59 0.93 4.00
CA SER A 26 -0.51 1.84 3.58
C SER A 26 -0.90 2.71 2.38
N LEU A 27 -1.67 2.16 1.43
CA LEU A 27 -2.20 2.88 0.27
C LEU A 27 -3.23 3.95 0.70
N LEU A 28 -4.12 3.62 1.63
CA LEU A 28 -5.12 4.54 2.16
C LEU A 28 -4.49 5.69 2.95
N VAL A 29 -3.61 5.36 3.91
CA VAL A 29 -2.93 6.35 4.75
C VAL A 29 -1.98 7.21 3.91
N GLY A 30 -1.20 6.59 3.03
CA GLY A 30 -0.30 7.28 2.12
C GLY A 30 -1.05 8.23 1.18
N GLY A 31 -2.17 7.78 0.60
CA GLY A 31 -3.00 8.60 -0.27
C GLY A 31 -3.66 9.78 0.44
N ALA A 32 -4.18 9.58 1.66
CA ALA A 32 -4.74 10.66 2.48
C ALA A 32 -3.66 11.70 2.85
N THR A 33 -2.45 11.24 3.16
CA THR A 33 -1.31 12.11 3.45
C THR A 33 -0.89 12.91 2.21
N ALA A 34 -0.82 12.27 1.04
CA ALA A 34 -0.50 12.93 -0.22
C ALA A 34 -1.53 14.00 -0.59
N ILE A 35 -2.83 13.71 -0.46
CA ILE A 35 -3.89 14.70 -0.68
C ILE A 35 -3.76 15.87 0.30
N SER A 36 -3.54 15.59 1.58
CA SER A 36 -3.39 16.63 2.61
C SER A 36 -2.19 17.53 2.33
N TYR A 37 -1.08 16.95 1.89
CA TYR A 37 0.11 17.69 1.47
C TYR A 37 -0.16 18.56 0.23
N GLY A 38 -0.81 17.99 -0.78
CA GLY A 38 -1.23 18.74 -1.97
C GLY A 38 -2.19 19.88 -1.63
N ALA A 39 -3.13 19.68 -0.70
CA ALA A 39 -4.09 20.70 -0.29
C ALA A 39 -3.43 21.92 0.39
N TRP A 40 -2.27 21.74 1.01
CA TRP A 40 -1.50 22.83 1.61
C TRP A 40 -0.66 23.61 0.57
N MET A 41 -0.38 23.03 -0.61
CA MET A 41 0.46 23.64 -1.63
C MET A 41 -0.29 24.64 -2.51
N ILE A 42 0.35 25.79 -2.78
CA ILE A 42 -0.18 26.85 -3.64
C ILE A 42 0.15 26.62 -5.14
N TYR A 43 1.20 25.84 -5.46
CA TYR A 43 1.66 25.55 -6.83
C TYR A 43 2.26 24.14 -6.95
N PRO A 44 2.19 23.50 -8.13
CA PRO A 44 1.00 22.85 -8.65
C PRO A 44 0.67 21.59 -7.81
N PRO A 45 -0.37 21.64 -6.95
CA PRO A 45 -0.71 20.56 -6.01
C PRO A 45 -1.34 19.34 -6.67
N ALA A 46 -1.75 19.46 -7.93
CA ALA A 46 -2.59 18.49 -8.62
C ALA A 46 -1.98 17.08 -8.63
N GLY A 47 -0.66 16.95 -8.76
CA GLY A 47 0.02 15.66 -8.75
C GLY A 47 -0.15 14.90 -7.43
N PHE A 48 -0.02 15.58 -6.30
CA PHE A 48 -0.18 14.98 -4.97
C PHE A 48 -1.63 14.61 -4.68
N ILE A 49 -2.58 15.46 -5.08
CA ILE A 49 -4.00 15.21 -4.88
C ILE A 49 -4.47 14.05 -5.76
N VAL A 50 -4.16 14.07 -7.06
CA VAL A 50 -4.56 13.01 -8.00
C VAL A 50 -3.84 11.70 -7.66
N GLY A 51 -2.54 11.75 -7.38
CA GLY A 51 -1.77 10.58 -6.94
C GLY A 51 -2.35 9.96 -5.67
N GLY A 52 -2.66 10.79 -4.66
CA GLY A 52 -3.27 10.30 -3.43
C GLY A 52 -4.69 9.76 -3.62
N ALA A 53 -5.50 10.36 -4.49
CA ALA A 53 -6.82 9.85 -4.84
C ALA A 53 -6.75 8.47 -5.54
N LEU A 54 -5.78 8.28 -6.43
CA LEU A 54 -5.50 7.00 -7.06
C LEU A 54 -5.00 5.96 -6.06
N SER A 55 -4.13 6.33 -5.12
CA SER A 55 -3.67 5.44 -4.04
C SER A 55 -4.83 4.98 -3.17
N ILE A 56 -5.74 5.88 -2.77
CA ILE A 56 -6.94 5.52 -2.00
C ILE A 56 -7.82 4.58 -2.81
N SER A 57 -8.09 4.92 -4.08
CA SER A 57 -8.91 4.08 -4.97
C SER A 57 -8.33 2.68 -5.12
N GLY A 58 -7.00 2.57 -5.30
CA GLY A 58 -6.28 1.30 -5.33
C GLY A 58 -6.41 0.51 -4.04
N GLY A 59 -6.25 1.16 -2.88
CA GLY A 59 -6.45 0.53 -1.57
C GLY A 59 -7.87 -0.01 -1.38
N VAL A 60 -8.90 0.77 -1.76
CA VAL A 60 -10.30 0.34 -1.70
C VAL A 60 -10.57 -0.85 -2.64
N LEU A 61 -10.03 -0.81 -3.86
CA LEU A 61 -10.15 -1.92 -4.81
C LEU A 61 -9.43 -3.19 -4.30
N LEU A 62 -8.28 -3.04 -3.65
CA LEU A 62 -7.54 -4.16 -3.08
C LEU A 62 -8.31 -4.83 -1.94
N ILE A 63 -8.96 -4.04 -1.07
CA ILE A 63 -9.83 -4.54 -0.01
C ILE A 63 -11.01 -5.31 -0.63
N ARG A 64 -11.67 -4.73 -1.64
CA ARG A 64 -12.86 -5.32 -2.27
C ARG A 64 -12.55 -6.56 -3.12
N GLY A 65 -11.42 -6.59 -3.81
CA GLY A 65 -10.97 -7.73 -4.61
C GLY A 65 -10.33 -8.85 -3.77
N GLY A 66 -10.04 -8.58 -2.50
CA GLY A 66 -9.59 -9.58 -1.53
C GLY A 66 -10.72 -10.23 -0.70
N GLN A 67 -11.97 -9.78 -0.88
CA GLN A 67 -13.17 -10.46 -0.37
C GLN A 67 -13.68 -11.48 -1.38
#